data_AF-A0A3M5FH69-F1
#
_entry.id   AF-A0A3M5FH69-F1
#
_cell.length_a   1.000
_cell.length_b   1.000
_cell.length_c   1.000
_cell.angle_alpha   90.00
_cell.angle_beta   90.00
_cell.angle_gamma   90.00
#
_symmetry.space_group_name_H-M   'P 1'
#
loop_
_entity.id
_entity.type
_entity.pdbx_description
1 polymer ?
#
loop_
_entity_poly.entity_id
_entity_poly.type
_entity_poly.pdbx_seq_one_letter_code
_entity_poly.pdbx_strand_id
1 'polypeptide(L)'
;MTAAVKLGLGLLVLIACMGLSLATGATWISPSAIVRSVWQPDALSAIEHVLLDTRLTRTLMAVAVGSSLAVAGALMQALTRNPLASP
;
A
#
# COMPACT_ATOMS: atom_id res chain seq x y z
N MET A 1 16.35 3.27 -19.32
CA MET A 1 15.11 2.60 -18.85
C MET A 1 13.90 3.29 -19.46
N THR A 2 13.11 2.57 -20.25
CA THR A 2 11.85 3.07 -20.81
C THR A 2 10.86 3.37 -19.68
N ALA A 3 9.89 4.26 -19.92
CA ALA A 3 8.85 4.61 -18.95
C ALA A 3 8.11 3.37 -18.40
N ALA A 4 7.88 2.38 -19.28
CA ALA A 4 7.29 1.10 -18.92
C ALA A 4 8.07 0.36 -17.82
N VAL A 5 9.40 0.33 -17.89
CA VAL A 5 10.23 -0.37 -16.89
C VAL A 5 10.16 0.34 -15.53
N LYS A 6 10.14 1.69 -15.52
CA LYS A 6 10.01 2.46 -14.27
C LYS A 6 8.65 2.21 -13.60
N LEU A 7 7.58 2.22 -14.37
CA LEU A 7 6.22 1.95 -13.88
C LEU A 7 6.08 0.51 -13.36
N GLY A 8 6.60 -0.47 -14.12
CA GLY A 8 6.59 -1.87 -13.72
C GLY A 8 7.34 -2.10 -12.40
N LEU A 9 8.54 -1.52 -12.26
CA LEU A 9 9.32 -1.61 -11.02
C LEU A 9 8.61 -0.93 -9.85
N GLY A 10 8.06 0.28 -10.06
CA GLY A 10 7.32 1.00 -9.02
C GLY A 10 6.10 0.22 -8.51
N LEU A 11 5.33 -0.38 -9.42
CA LEU A 11 4.19 -1.23 -9.07
C LEU A 11 4.62 -2.47 -8.29
N LEU A 12 5.70 -3.12 -8.70
CA LEU A 12 6.23 -4.30 -8.00
C LEU A 12 6.67 -3.96 -6.58
N VAL A 13 7.37 -2.84 -6.39
CA VAL A 13 7.76 -2.35 -5.05
C VAL A 13 6.54 -2.03 -4.20
N LEU A 14 5.51 -1.38 -4.77
CA LEU A 14 4.27 -1.06 -4.06
C LEU A 14 3.59 -2.35 -3.54
N ILE A 15 3.44 -3.37 -4.39
CA ILE A 15 2.82 -4.65 -4.02
C ILE A 15 3.64 -5.35 -2.92
N ALA A 16 4.97 -5.34 -3.02
CA ALA A 16 5.84 -5.91 -2.00
C ALA A 16 5.68 -5.19 -0.64
N CYS A 17 5.63 -3.84 -0.65
CA CYS A 17 5.38 -3.04 0.55
C CYS A 17 4.00 -3.29 1.15
N MET A 18 2.96 -3.47 0.34
CA MET A 18 1.62 -3.83 0.82
C MET A 18 1.65 -5.20 1.52
N GLY A 19 2.27 -6.21 0.91
CA GLY A 19 2.43 -7.52 1.53
C GLY A 19 3.17 -7.47 2.87
N LEU A 20 4.25 -6.70 2.94
CA LEU A 20 4.99 -6.46 4.19
C LEU A 20 4.14 -5.73 5.24
N SER A 21 3.37 -4.72 4.84
CA SER A 21 2.48 -3.97 5.74
C SER A 21 1.37 -4.86 6.34
N LEU A 22 0.94 -5.90 5.64
CA LEU A 22 -0.05 -6.86 6.13
C LEU A 22 0.59 -7.91 7.05
N ALA A 23 1.77 -8.40 6.70
CA ALA A 23 2.50 -9.40 7.49
C ALA A 23 3.02 -8.84 8.82
N THR A 24 3.46 -7.59 8.84
CA THR A 24 4.05 -6.91 10.01
C THR A 24 3.00 -6.29 10.94
N GLY A 25 3.18 -6.48 12.24
CA GLY A 25 2.32 -5.93 13.29
C GLY A 25 2.62 -6.56 14.65
N ALA A 26 1.67 -6.50 15.59
CA ALA A 26 1.83 -7.07 16.93
C ALA A 26 2.14 -8.58 16.90
N THR A 27 1.56 -9.29 15.94
CA THR A 27 1.86 -10.69 15.62
C THR A 27 2.26 -10.80 14.16
N TRP A 28 3.25 -11.64 13.88
CA TRP A 28 3.63 -11.97 12.50
C TRP A 28 2.56 -12.84 11.85
N ILE A 29 2.13 -12.47 10.65
CA ILE A 29 1.16 -13.26 9.87
C ILE A 29 1.87 -13.75 8.60
N SER A 30 1.82 -15.06 8.35
CA SER A 30 2.47 -15.65 7.19
C SER A 30 1.80 -15.19 5.88
N PRO A 31 2.56 -15.06 4.77
CA PRO A 31 1.98 -14.66 3.48
C PRO A 31 0.87 -15.60 3.00
N SER A 32 0.98 -16.90 3.27
CA SER A 32 -0.06 -17.88 2.94
C SER A 32 -1.35 -17.66 3.73
N ALA A 33 -1.24 -17.28 5.00
CA ALA A 33 -2.40 -16.93 5.81
C ALA A 33 -3.08 -15.66 5.26
N ILE A 34 -2.32 -14.64 4.86
CA ILE A 34 -2.89 -13.41 4.27
C ILE A 34 -3.75 -13.72 3.04
N VAL A 35 -3.22 -14.52 2.10
CA VAL A 35 -3.95 -14.89 0.88
C VAL A 35 -5.20 -15.70 1.22
N ARG A 36 -5.09 -16.64 2.18
CA ARG A 36 -6.21 -17.45 2.64
C ARG A 36 -7.31 -16.58 3.26
N SER A 37 -6.97 -15.67 4.16
CA SER A 37 -7.94 -14.82 4.87
C SER A 37 -8.69 -13.88 3.94
N VAL A 38 -8.11 -13.53 2.79
CA VAL A 38 -8.81 -12.73 1.75
C VAL A 38 -9.79 -13.60 0.94
N TRP A 39 -9.45 -14.86 0.65
CA TRP A 39 -10.28 -15.75 -0.18
C TRP A 39 -11.33 -16.54 0.61
N GLN A 40 -11.04 -16.88 1.85
CA GLN A 40 -11.86 -17.66 2.76
C GLN A 40 -11.79 -17.06 4.17
N PRO A 41 -12.48 -15.93 4.42
CA PRO A 41 -12.51 -15.32 5.74
C PRO A 41 -13.27 -16.22 6.73
N ASP A 42 -12.66 -16.47 7.88
CA ASP A 42 -13.25 -17.08 9.06
C ASP A 42 -13.57 -16.00 10.09
N ALA A 43 -14.86 -15.68 10.21
CA ALA A 43 -15.35 -14.62 11.10
C ALA A 43 -15.08 -14.90 12.59
N LEU A 44 -14.75 -16.13 12.98
CA LEU A 44 -14.44 -16.50 14.37
C LEU A 44 -12.95 -16.30 14.71
N SER A 45 -12.10 -16.04 13.71
CA SER A 45 -10.66 -15.84 13.92
C SER A 45 -10.35 -14.39 14.28
N ALA A 46 -9.94 -14.16 15.54
CA ALA A 46 -9.48 -12.84 15.99
C ALA A 46 -8.29 -12.29 15.17
N ILE A 47 -7.42 -13.19 14.67
CA ILE A 47 -6.27 -12.80 13.83
C ILE A 47 -6.75 -12.26 12.48
N GLU A 48 -7.77 -12.87 11.89
CA GLU A 48 -8.31 -12.45 10.59
C GLU A 48 -9.09 -11.15 10.70
N HIS A 49 -9.84 -10.96 11.79
CA HIS A 49 -10.51 -9.70 12.07
C HIS A 49 -9.50 -8.53 12.18
N VAL A 50 -8.38 -8.70 12.90
CA VAL A 50 -7.31 -7.70 12.97
C VAL A 50 -6.67 -7.46 11.59
N LEU A 51 -6.45 -8.52 10.81
CA LEU A 51 -5.86 -8.42 9.47
C LEU A 51 -6.77 -7.63 8.52
N LEU A 52 -8.06 -7.97 8.43
CA LEU A 52 -9.01 -7.39 7.47
C LEU A 52 -9.51 -6.02 7.91
N ASP A 53 -9.88 -5.84 9.17
CA ASP A 53 -10.54 -4.59 9.58
C ASP A 53 -9.54 -3.49 9.92
N THR A 54 -8.36 -3.87 10.41
CA THR A 54 -7.33 -2.91 10.84
C THR A 54 -6.17 -2.82 9.85
N ARG A 55 -5.48 -3.94 9.56
CA ARG A 55 -4.24 -3.88 8.76
C ARG A 55 -4.54 -3.56 7.30
N LEU A 56 -5.49 -4.24 6.68
CA LEU A 56 -5.90 -4.01 5.28
C LEU A 56 -6.41 -2.59 5.10
N THR A 57 -7.37 -2.15 5.94
CA THR A 57 -7.91 -0.78 5.90
C THR A 57 -6.79 0.26 5.99
N ARG A 58 -5.86 0.11 6.94
CA ARG A 58 -4.71 1.02 7.09
C ARG A 58 -3.79 1.00 5.87
N THR A 59 -3.49 -0.17 5.30
CA THR A 59 -2.65 -0.29 4.10
C THR A 59 -3.31 0.41 2.91
N LEU A 60 -4.63 0.22 2.71
CA LEU A 60 -5.37 0.91 1.66
C LEU A 60 -5.37 2.42 1.84
N MET A 61 -5.57 2.91 3.07
CA MET A 61 -5.49 4.33 3.40
C MET A 61 -4.09 4.90 3.11
N ALA A 62 -3.02 4.18 3.46
CA ALA A 62 -1.66 4.61 3.16
C ALA A 62 -1.40 4.75 1.66
N VAL A 63 -1.88 3.80 0.85
CA VAL A 63 -1.78 3.87 -0.62
C VAL A 63 -2.58 5.04 -1.18
N ALA A 64 -3.83 5.22 -0.75
CA ALA A 64 -4.70 6.29 -1.22
C ALA A 64 -4.15 7.68 -0.88
N VAL A 65 -3.76 7.90 0.37
CA VAL A 65 -3.18 9.17 0.84
C VAL A 65 -1.83 9.42 0.16
N GLY A 66 -0.94 8.43 0.10
CA GLY A 66 0.36 8.56 -0.54
C GLY A 66 0.25 8.90 -2.04
N SER A 67 -0.66 8.25 -2.76
CA SER A 67 -0.92 8.55 -4.18
C SER A 67 -1.47 9.96 -4.39
N SER A 68 -2.40 10.39 -3.52
CA SER A 68 -2.97 11.74 -3.57
C SER A 68 -1.91 12.82 -3.33
N LEU A 69 -1.03 12.62 -2.34
CA LEU A 69 0.09 13.52 -2.06
C LEU A 69 1.10 13.56 -3.22
N ALA A 70 1.41 12.42 -3.83
CA ALA A 70 2.29 12.37 -5.00
C ALA A 70 1.72 13.15 -6.20
N VAL A 71 0.41 13.01 -6.46
CA VAL A 71 -0.28 13.77 -7.52
C VAL A 71 -0.31 15.27 -7.19
N ALA A 72 -0.66 15.64 -5.95
CA ALA A 72 -0.66 17.03 -5.52
C ALA A 72 0.73 17.68 -5.66
N GLY A 73 1.80 16.95 -5.29
CA GLY A 73 3.17 17.42 -5.46
C GLY A 73 3.57 17.60 -6.92
N ALA A 74 3.23 16.64 -7.78
CA ALA A 74 3.48 16.76 -9.22
C ALA A 74 2.76 17.98 -9.83
N LEU A 75 1.51 18.23 -9.41
CA LEU A 75 0.75 19.41 -9.85
C LEU A 75 1.39 20.72 -9.35
N MET A 76 1.79 20.79 -8.07
CA MET A 76 2.46 21.96 -7.50
C MET A 76 3.79 22.26 -8.19
N GLN A 77 4.59 21.22 -8.48
CA GLN A 77 5.84 21.36 -9.23
C GLN A 77 5.61 21.88 -10.65
N ALA A 78 4.57 21.41 -11.33
CA ALA A 78 4.21 21.86 -12.67
C ALA A 78 3.70 23.31 -12.70
N LEU A 79 2.81 23.67 -11.76
CA LEU A 79 2.22 25.01 -11.65
C LEU A 79 3.26 26.08 -11.32
N THR A 80 4.13 25.79 -10.36
CA THR A 80 5.20 26.72 -9.93
C THR A 80 6.42 26.68 -10.83
N ARG A 81 6.52 25.67 -11.70
CA ARG A 81 7.73 25.33 -12.47
C ARG A 81 8.97 25.19 -11.58
N ASN A 82 8.77 24.75 -10.33
CA ASN A 82 9.82 24.55 -9.35
C ASN A 82 9.81 23.09 -8.89
N PRO A 83 10.83 22.27 -9.24
CA PRO A 83 10.89 20.86 -8.85
C PRO A 83 11.00 20.64 -7.33
N LEU A 84 11.27 21.69 -6.53
CA LEU A 84 11.32 21.63 -5.08
C LEU A 84 10.00 22.04 -4.40
N ALA A 85 8.98 22.46 -5.18
CA ALA A 85 7.68 22.76 -4.62
C ALA A 85 7.04 21.49 -4.05
N SER A 86 6.44 21.61 -2.86
CA SER A 86 5.68 20.56 -2.19
C SER A 86 4.27 21.07 -1.87
N PRO A 87 3.27 20.17 -1.85
CA PRO A 87 1.91 20.49 -1.46
C PRO A 87 1.77 20.66 0.06
#